data_AF-A0A820FAL2-F1
#
_entry.id   AF-A0A820FAL2-F1
#
_cell.length_a   1.000
_cell.length_b   1.000
_cell.length_c   1.000
_cell.angle_alpha   90.00
_cell.angle_beta   90.00
_cell.angle_gamma   90.00
#
_symmetry.space_group_name_H-M   'P 1'
#
loop_
_entity.id
_entity.type
_entity.pdbx_description
1 polymer ?
#
loop_
_entity_poly.entity_id
_entity_poly.type
_entity_poly.pdbx_seq_one_letter_code
_entity_poly.pdbx_strand_id
1 'polypeptide(L)'
;IALPRLIVPEVAGFRIMSRLSVDLMEKVDNDKHQKYLNSDAALKSILSITADQYHPLETEKQLHPCDEYCEKFEEFIRDYNKKLARSVIGDRSASDVFLHLIALVKRQSETTLTKVLDKALNSIKFTLIEAFVSAQTPASLNAVLKYLDNSMNAKNKVELIEIFLMASTFAPRPSDLLLDKILERLPKFTTIDAQLEQSTYLALGAITHRLFDLNKTSSAIEKYTTLLHNTKKKALVYLSIYNAKLDLYQSILIDEIHRCNDTNLCWLALNALTQYDPEQFSTEIITILRSIYHEQKGRVKTNLQIRQLCGQLLLRTDISIGDLMNLILSALDKTNHQLGVYMWRLISTMAENDELFL
;
A
#
# COMPACT_ATOMS: atom_id res chain seq x y z
N ILE A 1 14.54 16.27 10.11
CA ILE A 1 15.65 15.72 9.29
C ILE A 1 15.00 15.27 7.99
N ALA A 2 15.05 16.12 6.96
CA ALA A 2 14.55 15.76 5.64
C ALA A 2 15.49 14.71 5.05
N LEU A 3 14.96 13.55 4.68
CA LEU A 3 15.70 12.60 3.85
C LEU A 3 16.00 13.29 2.51
N PRO A 4 17.24 13.26 2.02
CA PRO A 4 17.56 13.80 0.71
C PRO A 4 16.68 13.09 -0.33
N ARG A 5 15.97 13.86 -1.16
CA ARG A 5 15.36 13.36 -2.38
C ARG A 5 16.49 12.75 -3.21
N LEU A 6 16.58 11.42 -3.22
CA LEU A 6 17.39 10.69 -4.18
C LEU A 6 16.81 11.03 -5.55
N ILE A 7 17.44 11.98 -6.23
CA ILE A 7 17.28 12.15 -7.67
C ILE A 7 17.95 10.93 -8.28
N VAL A 8 17.17 9.86 -8.45
CA VAL A 8 17.57 8.72 -9.25
C VAL A 8 17.55 9.22 -10.69
N PRO A 9 18.69 9.34 -11.39
CA PRO A 9 18.66 9.71 -12.79
C PRO A 9 17.83 8.65 -13.55
N GLU A 10 16.98 9.08 -14.48
CA GLU A 10 16.27 8.20 -15.43
C GLU A 10 17.30 7.53 -16.36
N VAL A 11 18.06 6.57 -15.84
CA VAL A 11 19.09 5.82 -16.59
C VAL A 11 18.52 4.50 -17.14
N ALA A 12 17.36 4.07 -16.65
CA ALA A 12 16.73 2.81 -17.03
C ALA A 12 15.50 3.04 -17.92
N GLY A 13 15.74 3.16 -19.23
CA GLY A 13 14.69 3.16 -20.25
C GLY A 13 15.02 2.16 -21.36
N PHE A 14 14.07 1.32 -21.74
CA PHE A 14 14.19 0.45 -22.91
C PHE A 14 13.15 0.85 -23.94
N ARG A 15 13.57 1.02 -25.21
CA ARG A 15 12.68 1.35 -26.32
C ARG A 15 12.47 0.11 -27.17
N ILE A 16 11.27 -0.46 -27.11
CA ILE A 16 10.84 -1.51 -28.03
C ILE A 16 10.23 -0.81 -29.25
N MET A 17 10.83 -0.97 -30.43
CA MET A 17 10.25 -0.47 -31.69
C MET A 17 9.73 -1.63 -32.52
N SER A 18 8.43 -1.62 -32.78
CA SER A 18 7.81 -2.47 -33.80
C SER A 18 7.41 -1.60 -34.99
N ARG A 19 7.70 -2.04 -36.21
CA ARG A 19 7.30 -1.37 -37.44
C ARG A 19 6.56 -2.37 -38.30
N LEU A 20 5.34 -2.03 -38.69
CA LEU A 20 4.55 -2.76 -39.66
C LEU A 20 4.35 -1.85 -40.87
N SER A 21 4.74 -2.32 -42.06
CA SER A 21 4.40 -1.67 -43.33
C SER A 21 3.43 -2.57 -44.07
N VAL A 22 2.31 -2.01 -44.50
CA VAL A 22 1.35 -2.70 -45.37
C VAL A 22 1.14 -1.79 -46.57
N ASP A 23 1.65 -2.22 -47.71
CA ASP A 23 1.58 -1.47 -48.95
C ASP A 23 0.59 -2.14 -49.91
N LEU A 24 -0.40 -1.38 -50.36
CA LEU A 24 -1.33 -1.83 -51.39
C LEU A 24 -0.60 -1.78 -52.75
N MET A 25 -0.17 -2.94 -53.21
CA MET A 25 0.65 -3.07 -54.42
C MET A 25 -0.13 -2.77 -55.70
N GLU A 26 -1.40 -3.18 -55.76
CA GLU A 26 -2.25 -3.03 -56.94
C GLU A 26 -3.71 -3.13 -56.53
N LYS A 27 -4.57 -2.31 -57.15
CA LYS A 27 -6.02 -2.40 -56.99
C LYS A 27 -6.59 -3.12 -58.21
N VAL A 28 -7.06 -4.35 -58.02
CA VAL A 28 -7.78 -5.09 -59.04
C VAL A 28 -9.27 -4.74 -58.91
N ASP A 29 -9.83 -4.06 -59.91
CA ASP A 29 -11.27 -3.78 -59.94
C ASP A 29 -12.02 -5.08 -60.23
N ASN A 30 -12.78 -5.54 -59.23
CA ASN A 30 -13.62 -6.72 -59.31
C ASN A 30 -15.07 -6.25 -59.15
N ASP A 31 -15.81 -6.15 -60.26
CA ASP A 31 -17.15 -5.53 -60.38
C ASP A 31 -18.30 -6.24 -59.61
N LYS A 32 -17.99 -7.21 -58.74
CA LYS A 32 -18.99 -7.89 -57.91
C LYS A 32 -19.08 -7.25 -56.54
N HIS A 33 -19.69 -6.07 -56.46
CA HIS A 33 -20.08 -5.50 -55.19
C HIS A 33 -21.34 -6.18 -54.65
N GLN A 34 -21.18 -7.10 -53.68
CA GLN A 34 -22.30 -7.47 -52.82
C GLN A 34 -22.58 -6.29 -51.86
N LYS A 35 -23.76 -5.68 -52.02
CA LYS A 35 -24.25 -4.59 -51.17
C LYS A 35 -24.55 -5.16 -49.79
N TYR A 36 -23.63 -4.96 -48.85
CA TYR A 36 -23.88 -5.28 -47.45
C TYR A 36 -24.29 -4.02 -46.70
N LEU A 37 -25.55 -3.99 -46.26
CA LEU A 37 -26.15 -2.83 -45.55
C LEU A 37 -25.77 -2.72 -44.08
N ASN A 38 -24.94 -3.63 -43.55
CA ASN A 38 -24.43 -3.55 -42.19
C ASN A 38 -23.14 -4.39 -42.08
N SER A 39 -22.05 -3.79 -41.58
CA SER A 39 -20.73 -4.42 -41.50
C SER A 39 -20.73 -5.71 -40.70
N ASP A 40 -21.55 -5.80 -39.65
CA ASP A 40 -21.64 -6.99 -38.79
C ASP A 40 -22.38 -8.15 -39.45
N ALA A 41 -23.42 -7.85 -40.23
CA ALA A 41 -24.16 -8.87 -40.97
C ALA A 41 -23.33 -9.42 -42.14
N ALA A 42 -22.54 -8.55 -42.78
CA ALA A 42 -21.57 -8.92 -43.82
C ALA A 42 -20.51 -9.89 -43.27
N LEU A 43 -19.88 -9.51 -42.16
CA LEU A 43 -18.86 -10.33 -41.48
C LEU A 43 -19.40 -11.70 -41.08
N LYS A 44 -20.59 -11.76 -40.47
CA LYS A 44 -21.24 -13.03 -40.12
C LYS A 44 -21.53 -13.89 -41.35
N SER A 45 -21.98 -13.30 -42.45
CA SER A 45 -22.25 -14.03 -43.68
C SER A 45 -20.98 -14.60 -44.33
N ILE A 46 -19.90 -13.81 -44.40
CA ILE A 46 -18.60 -14.23 -44.93
C ILE A 46 -17.99 -15.32 -44.05
N LEU A 47 -18.03 -15.14 -42.73
CA LEU A 47 -17.57 -16.15 -41.77
C LEU A 47 -18.41 -17.42 -41.87
N SER A 48 -19.72 -17.35 -42.09
CA SER A 48 -20.56 -18.56 -42.24
C SER A 48 -20.26 -19.38 -43.49
N ILE A 49 -19.79 -18.73 -44.58
CA ILE A 49 -19.38 -19.40 -45.83
C ILE A 49 -17.97 -20.02 -45.69
N THR A 50 -17.15 -19.47 -44.80
CA THR A 50 -15.75 -19.86 -44.59
C THR A 50 -15.53 -20.61 -43.27
N ALA A 51 -16.60 -20.83 -42.49
CA ALA A 51 -16.57 -21.37 -41.13
C ALA A 51 -15.99 -22.79 -41.04
N ASP A 52 -16.15 -23.59 -42.10
CA ASP A 52 -15.61 -24.95 -42.18
C ASP A 52 -14.09 -24.97 -42.47
N GLN A 53 -13.49 -23.81 -42.81
CA GLN A 53 -12.06 -23.68 -43.14
C GLN A 53 -11.29 -22.71 -42.22
N TYR A 54 -11.97 -21.78 -41.55
CA TYR A 54 -11.32 -20.76 -40.73
C TYR A 54 -11.98 -20.69 -39.35
N HIS A 55 -11.25 -21.14 -38.34
CA HIS A 55 -11.62 -20.91 -36.95
C HIS A 55 -11.00 -19.61 -36.45
N PRO A 56 -11.70 -18.81 -35.63
CA PRO A 56 -11.10 -17.68 -34.95
C PRO A 56 -9.87 -18.16 -34.18
N LEU A 57 -8.69 -17.66 -34.55
CA LEU A 57 -7.49 -17.90 -33.76
C LEU A 57 -7.66 -17.13 -32.46
N GLU A 58 -7.98 -17.84 -31.38
CA GLU A 58 -7.84 -17.28 -30.06
C GLU A 58 -6.38 -16.90 -29.88
N THR A 59 -6.14 -15.71 -29.34
CA THR A 59 -4.79 -15.24 -29.05
C THR A 59 -4.31 -15.99 -27.81
N GLU A 60 -3.92 -17.25 -28.00
CA GLU A 60 -3.34 -18.04 -26.94
C GLU A 60 -2.02 -17.36 -26.55
N LYS A 61 -1.87 -17.09 -25.24
CA LYS A 61 -0.55 -16.78 -24.71
C LYS A 61 0.34 -17.98 -25.03
N GLN A 62 1.26 -17.82 -25.98
CA GLN A 62 2.32 -18.79 -26.17
C GLN A 62 3.10 -18.90 -24.87
N LEU A 63 2.82 -19.96 -24.12
CA LEU A 63 3.68 -20.40 -23.04
C LEU A 63 4.94 -20.93 -23.73
N HIS A 64 6.03 -20.19 -23.65
CA HIS A 64 7.31 -20.72 -24.09
C HIS A 64 7.62 -21.96 -23.25
N PRO A 65 7.76 -23.16 -23.86
CA PRO A 65 8.23 -24.32 -23.14
C PRO A 65 9.58 -23.97 -22.51
N CYS A 66 9.78 -24.41 -21.29
CA CYS A 66 11.03 -24.21 -20.59
C CYS A 66 12.15 -24.92 -21.37
N ASP A 67 13.10 -24.16 -21.90
CA ASP A 67 14.31 -24.71 -22.53
C ASP A 67 15.18 -25.44 -21.47
N GLU A 68 16.22 -26.13 -21.94
CA GLU A 68 17.17 -26.95 -21.17
C GLU A 68 17.83 -26.21 -19.98
N TYR A 69 17.72 -24.88 -19.92
CA TYR A 69 18.25 -23.98 -18.89
C TYR A 69 17.23 -23.52 -17.84
N CYS A 70 16.04 -24.09 -17.79
CA CYS A 70 15.11 -23.81 -16.71
C CYS A 70 15.56 -24.47 -15.42
N GLU A 71 16.22 -23.68 -14.58
CA GLU A 71 16.59 -24.06 -13.22
C GLU A 71 15.35 -24.54 -12.45
N LYS A 72 15.41 -25.75 -11.90
CA LYS A 72 14.30 -26.29 -11.12
C LYS A 72 14.21 -25.51 -9.81
N PHE A 73 12.98 -25.17 -9.43
CA PHE A 73 12.73 -24.33 -8.26
C PHE A 73 13.32 -24.89 -6.97
N GLU A 74 13.17 -26.19 -6.72
CA GLU A 74 13.73 -26.83 -5.52
C GLU A 74 15.26 -26.89 -5.53
N GLU A 75 15.87 -27.01 -6.72
CA GLU A 75 17.33 -27.01 -6.88
C GLU A 75 17.88 -25.61 -6.60
N PHE A 76 17.26 -24.55 -7.15
CA PHE A 76 17.61 -23.16 -6.85
C PHE A 76 17.60 -22.87 -5.34
N ILE A 77 16.53 -23.26 -4.63
CA ILE A 77 16.43 -23.04 -3.18
C ILE A 77 17.56 -23.75 -2.42
N ARG A 78 17.89 -24.99 -2.83
CA ARG A 78 18.96 -25.77 -2.21
C ARG A 78 20.32 -25.10 -2.44
N ASP A 79 20.59 -24.69 -3.67
CA ASP A 79 21.90 -24.22 -4.10
C ASP A 79 22.20 -22.81 -3.56
N TYR A 80 21.16 -21.98 -3.40
CA TYR A 80 21.26 -20.61 -2.88
C TYR A 80 20.84 -20.44 -1.42
N ASN A 81 20.59 -21.53 -0.69
CA ASN A 81 20.17 -21.52 0.72
C ASN A 81 21.00 -20.58 1.62
N LYS A 82 22.33 -20.56 1.44
CA LYS A 82 23.22 -19.66 2.21
C LYS A 82 22.98 -18.18 1.92
N LYS A 83 22.68 -17.83 0.66
CA LYS A 83 22.39 -16.44 0.24
C LYS A 83 20.96 -16.01 0.55
N LEU A 84 20.06 -16.98 0.74
CA LEU A 84 18.68 -16.76 1.20
C LEU A 84 18.56 -16.70 2.73
N ALA A 85 19.65 -16.92 3.47
CA ALA A 85 19.63 -16.86 4.92
C ALA A 85 19.66 -15.40 5.40
N ARG A 86 18.93 -15.11 6.49
CA ARG A 86 18.86 -13.77 7.08
C ARG A 86 20.22 -13.18 7.48
N SER A 87 21.22 -14.03 7.73
CA SER A 87 22.58 -13.60 8.11
C SER A 87 23.31 -12.82 7.02
N VAL A 88 22.80 -12.81 5.78
CA VAL A 88 23.45 -12.16 4.62
C VAL A 88 22.60 -11.00 4.06
N ILE A 89 21.60 -10.53 4.83
CA ILE A 89 20.80 -9.35 4.48
C ILE A 89 21.72 -8.13 4.41
N GLY A 90 21.81 -7.50 3.24
CA GLY A 90 22.68 -6.34 2.97
C GLY A 90 23.76 -6.59 1.93
N ASP A 91 24.03 -7.85 1.56
CA ASP A 91 24.86 -8.17 0.39
C ASP A 91 24.06 -8.00 -0.90
N ARG A 92 24.63 -7.28 -1.88
CA ARG A 92 24.08 -7.14 -3.22
C ARG A 92 23.79 -8.50 -3.85
N SER A 93 24.67 -9.49 -3.64
CA SER A 93 24.50 -10.82 -4.22
C SER A 93 23.27 -11.56 -3.64
N ALA A 94 22.88 -11.26 -2.41
CA ALA A 94 21.66 -11.78 -1.79
C ALA A 94 20.40 -11.10 -2.38
N SER A 95 20.46 -9.79 -2.66
CA SER A 95 19.37 -9.07 -3.32
C SER A 95 19.09 -9.60 -4.74
N ASP A 96 20.13 -9.87 -5.53
CA ASP A 96 19.97 -10.42 -6.88
C ASP A 96 19.32 -11.82 -6.84
N VAL A 97 19.75 -12.67 -5.90
CA VAL A 97 19.16 -13.99 -5.67
C VAL A 97 17.69 -13.88 -5.22
N PHE A 98 17.37 -12.92 -4.36
CA PHE A 98 15.99 -12.70 -3.90
C PHE A 98 15.06 -12.25 -5.04
N LEU A 99 15.53 -11.36 -5.92
CA LEU A 99 14.77 -10.94 -7.10
C LEU A 99 14.55 -12.09 -8.08
N HIS A 100 15.58 -12.93 -8.31
CA HIS A 100 15.44 -14.14 -9.11
C HIS A 100 14.42 -15.10 -8.47
N LEU A 101 14.48 -15.30 -7.15
CA LEU A 101 13.54 -16.14 -6.43
C LEU A 101 12.09 -15.70 -6.67
N ILE A 102 11.79 -14.40 -6.57
CA ILE A 102 10.45 -13.87 -6.84
C ILE A 102 9.99 -14.22 -8.27
N ALA A 103 10.88 -14.10 -9.26
CA ALA A 103 10.56 -14.43 -10.65
C ALA A 103 10.24 -15.93 -10.84
N LEU A 104 10.97 -16.82 -10.15
CA LEU A 104 10.69 -18.26 -10.16
C LEU A 104 9.37 -18.59 -9.47
N VAL A 105 9.10 -18.00 -8.29
CA VAL A 105 7.88 -18.24 -7.51
C VAL A 105 6.62 -17.89 -8.31
N LYS A 106 6.65 -16.82 -9.11
CA LYS A 106 5.53 -16.42 -9.98
C LYS A 106 5.09 -17.50 -10.96
N ARG A 107 5.96 -18.47 -11.27
CA ARG A 107 5.72 -19.56 -12.22
C ARG A 107 5.33 -20.88 -11.54
N GLN A 108 5.38 -20.94 -10.21
CA GLN A 108 5.13 -22.18 -9.47
C GLN A 108 3.65 -22.35 -9.09
N SER A 109 3.25 -23.60 -8.95
CA SER A 109 1.93 -23.97 -8.42
C SER A 109 1.89 -23.85 -6.89
N GLU A 110 0.69 -23.69 -6.34
CA GLU A 110 0.47 -23.65 -4.89
C GLU A 110 1.02 -24.90 -4.20
N THR A 111 0.89 -26.07 -4.82
CA THR A 111 1.32 -27.36 -4.26
C THR A 111 2.84 -27.46 -4.15
N THR A 112 3.58 -26.99 -5.16
CA THR A 112 5.05 -26.93 -5.13
C THR A 112 5.52 -25.94 -4.08
N LEU A 113 4.93 -24.74 -4.04
CA LEU A 113 5.29 -23.70 -3.07
C LEU A 113 5.04 -24.14 -1.62
N THR A 114 3.90 -24.79 -1.35
CA THR A 114 3.58 -25.32 -0.02
C THR A 114 4.62 -26.37 0.41
N LYS A 115 4.95 -27.32 -0.48
CA LYS A 115 5.96 -28.36 -0.19
C LYS A 115 7.33 -27.77 0.15
N VAL A 116 7.74 -26.70 -0.54
CA VAL A 116 9.01 -26.03 -0.28
C VAL A 116 8.99 -25.33 1.08
N LEU A 117 7.92 -24.61 1.43
CA LEU A 117 7.79 -23.97 2.74
C LEU A 117 7.79 -24.98 3.90
N ASP A 118 7.09 -26.10 3.74
CA ASP A 118 7.02 -27.16 4.75
C ASP A 118 8.41 -27.79 5.03
N LYS A 119 9.23 -27.95 3.98
CA LYS A 119 10.57 -28.55 4.06
C LYS A 119 11.69 -27.55 4.31
N ALA A 120 11.40 -26.25 4.28
CA ALA A 120 12.42 -25.21 4.38
C ALA A 120 13.09 -25.18 5.75
N LEU A 121 14.40 -24.94 5.75
CA LEU A 121 15.16 -24.66 6.97
C LEU A 121 14.66 -23.38 7.63
N ASN A 122 14.68 -23.34 8.96
CA ASN A 122 14.27 -22.16 9.72
C ASN A 122 15.08 -20.91 9.36
N SER A 123 16.32 -21.06 8.89
CA SER A 123 17.22 -19.96 8.49
C SER A 123 16.74 -19.17 7.27
N ILE A 124 16.00 -19.81 6.35
CA ILE A 124 15.54 -19.19 5.09
C ILE A 124 14.01 -19.01 5.04
N LYS A 125 13.28 -19.62 5.96
CA LYS A 125 11.82 -19.69 5.96
C LYS A 125 11.14 -18.31 5.89
N PHE A 126 11.67 -17.34 6.63
CA PHE A 126 11.16 -15.97 6.58
C PHE A 126 11.38 -15.32 5.21
N THR A 127 12.58 -15.47 4.64
CA THR A 127 12.91 -14.95 3.30
C THR A 127 12.06 -15.61 2.21
N LEU A 128 11.70 -16.89 2.36
CA LEU A 128 10.75 -17.54 1.46
C LEU A 128 9.35 -16.93 1.57
N ILE A 129 8.85 -16.68 2.79
CA ILE A 129 7.56 -16.01 2.98
C ILE A 129 7.57 -14.62 2.33
N GLU A 130 8.62 -13.83 2.56
CA GLU A 130 8.79 -12.50 1.95
C GLU A 130 8.76 -12.58 0.42
N ALA A 131 9.52 -13.50 -0.18
CA ALA A 131 9.55 -13.68 -1.63
C ALA A 131 8.20 -14.14 -2.18
N PHE A 132 7.50 -15.03 -1.49
CA PHE A 132 6.23 -15.59 -1.96
C PHE A 132 5.11 -14.58 -1.89
N VAL A 133 5.07 -13.75 -0.84
CA VAL A 133 4.15 -12.61 -0.76
C VAL A 133 4.48 -11.59 -1.86
N SER A 134 5.77 -11.27 -2.05
CA SER A 134 6.24 -10.33 -3.07
C SER A 134 5.95 -10.77 -4.50
N ALA A 135 5.81 -12.08 -4.74
CA ALA A 135 5.43 -12.64 -6.03
C ALA A 135 4.02 -12.22 -6.47
N GLN A 136 3.12 -11.93 -5.52
CA GLN A 136 1.76 -11.41 -5.76
C GLN A 136 0.95 -12.28 -6.74
N THR A 137 1.07 -13.61 -6.64
CA THR A 137 0.19 -14.55 -7.36
C THR A 137 -0.80 -15.20 -6.40
N PRO A 138 -2.00 -15.60 -6.86
CA PRO A 138 -2.95 -16.33 -6.01
C PRO A 138 -2.33 -17.62 -5.43
N ALA A 139 -1.55 -18.33 -6.24
CA ALA A 139 -0.87 -19.57 -5.83
C ALA A 139 0.15 -19.33 -4.70
N SER A 140 0.95 -18.26 -4.79
CA SER A 140 1.96 -17.96 -3.76
C SER A 140 1.32 -17.47 -2.47
N LEU A 141 0.28 -16.63 -2.57
CA LEU A 141 -0.49 -16.17 -1.41
C LEU A 141 -1.16 -17.35 -0.69
N ASN A 142 -1.87 -18.21 -1.41
CA ASN A 142 -2.54 -19.36 -0.82
C ASN A 142 -1.54 -20.33 -0.15
N ALA A 143 -0.39 -20.58 -0.79
CA ALA A 143 0.64 -21.43 -0.21
C ALA A 143 1.17 -20.88 1.12
N VAL A 144 1.44 -19.56 1.20
CA VAL A 144 1.87 -18.91 2.44
C VAL A 144 0.78 -18.97 3.50
N LEU A 145 -0.47 -18.63 3.16
CA LEU A 145 -1.58 -18.65 4.11
C LEU A 145 -1.83 -20.05 4.66
N LYS A 146 -1.80 -21.07 3.80
CA LYS A 146 -1.92 -22.48 4.20
C LYS A 146 -0.78 -22.90 5.13
N TYR A 147 0.44 -22.50 4.82
CA TYR A 147 1.60 -22.74 5.68
C TYR A 147 1.46 -22.08 7.05
N LEU A 148 1.01 -20.82 7.10
CA LEU A 148 0.76 -20.09 8.35
C LEU A 148 -0.35 -20.74 9.17
N ASP A 149 -1.44 -21.16 8.53
CA ASP A 149 -2.55 -21.85 9.18
C ASP A 149 -2.12 -23.19 9.78
N ASN A 150 -1.25 -23.94 9.11
CA ASN A 150 -0.64 -25.17 9.62
C ASN A 150 0.39 -24.90 10.74
N SER A 151 1.03 -23.73 10.73
CA SER A 151 2.06 -23.33 11.70
C SER A 151 1.51 -22.63 12.95
N MET A 152 0.19 -22.65 13.16
CA MET A 152 -0.47 -21.90 14.26
C MET A 152 -0.07 -22.36 15.67
N ASN A 153 0.49 -23.56 15.80
CA ASN A 153 1.00 -24.08 17.07
C ASN A 153 2.53 -24.00 17.17
N ALA A 154 3.22 -23.43 16.17
CA ALA A 154 4.66 -23.29 16.18
C ALA A 154 5.10 -22.18 17.15
N LYS A 155 6.29 -22.33 17.75
CA LYS A 155 6.87 -21.36 18.69
C LYS A 155 7.10 -19.98 18.03
N ASN A 156 7.40 -19.95 16.74
CA ASN A 156 7.70 -18.74 15.96
C ASN A 156 6.49 -18.21 15.17
N LYS A 157 5.26 -18.60 15.52
CA LYS A 157 4.05 -18.21 14.75
C LYS A 157 3.86 -16.69 14.63
N VAL A 158 4.13 -15.94 15.71
CA VAL A 158 3.95 -14.47 15.73
C VAL A 158 4.89 -13.85 14.70
N GLU A 159 6.17 -14.20 14.76
CA GLU A 159 7.20 -13.73 13.82
C GLU A 159 6.85 -14.08 12.36
N LEU A 160 6.33 -15.28 12.11
CA LEU A 160 5.95 -15.70 10.74
C LEU A 160 4.78 -14.86 10.20
N ILE A 161 3.79 -14.56 11.04
CA ILE A 161 2.65 -13.71 10.65
C ILE A 161 3.09 -12.25 10.51
N GLU A 162 3.93 -11.73 11.40
CA GLU A 162 4.46 -10.36 11.27
C GLU A 162 5.23 -10.17 9.96
N ILE A 163 6.05 -11.15 9.56
CA ILE A 163 6.78 -11.10 8.30
C ILE A 163 5.84 -11.19 7.10
N PHE A 164 4.81 -12.03 7.17
CA PHE A 164 3.77 -12.05 6.15
C PHE A 164 3.05 -10.69 6.03
N LEU A 165 2.64 -10.08 7.14
CA LEU A 165 1.97 -8.79 7.17
C LEU A 165 2.88 -7.68 6.63
N MET A 166 4.14 -7.62 7.10
CA MET A 166 5.13 -6.65 6.65
C MET A 166 5.43 -6.79 5.14
N ALA A 167 5.65 -8.00 4.64
CA ALA A 167 5.83 -8.22 3.21
C ALA A 167 4.58 -7.80 2.41
N SER A 168 3.40 -7.98 2.98
CA SER A 168 2.13 -7.59 2.36
C SER A 168 1.96 -6.07 2.31
N THR A 169 2.44 -5.31 3.31
CA THR A 169 2.36 -3.84 3.29
C THR A 169 3.22 -3.21 2.19
N PHE A 170 4.30 -3.89 1.80
CA PHE A 170 5.20 -3.44 0.74
C PHE A 170 4.89 -4.05 -0.63
N ALA A 171 3.76 -4.76 -0.77
CA ALA A 171 3.34 -5.27 -2.07
C ALA A 171 3.12 -4.10 -3.06
N PRO A 172 3.83 -4.05 -4.20
CA PRO A 172 3.71 -2.92 -5.14
C PRO A 172 2.33 -2.85 -5.83
N ARG A 173 1.65 -4.00 -5.98
CA ARG A 173 0.34 -4.17 -6.62
C ARG A 173 -0.52 -5.16 -5.81
N PRO A 174 -0.96 -4.80 -4.58
CA PRO A 174 -1.83 -5.66 -3.79
C PRO A 174 -3.11 -5.96 -4.57
N SER A 175 -3.70 -7.13 -4.30
CA SER A 175 -4.96 -7.56 -4.90
C SER A 175 -6.08 -7.55 -3.88
N ASP A 176 -7.33 -7.50 -4.34
CA ASP A 176 -8.51 -7.66 -3.48
C ASP A 176 -8.44 -8.96 -2.67
N LEU A 177 -7.95 -10.04 -3.30
CA LEU A 177 -7.74 -11.33 -2.65
C LEU A 177 -6.81 -11.22 -1.44
N LEU A 178 -5.73 -10.44 -1.52
CA LEU A 178 -4.80 -10.26 -0.39
C LEU A 178 -5.51 -9.59 0.79
N LEU A 179 -6.19 -8.47 0.54
CA LEU A 179 -6.90 -7.73 1.58
C LEU A 179 -8.02 -8.57 2.21
N ASP A 180 -8.83 -9.23 1.38
CA ASP A 180 -9.90 -10.12 1.82
C ASP A 180 -9.38 -11.26 2.71
N LYS A 181 -8.27 -11.90 2.33
CA LYS A 181 -7.70 -13.03 3.09
C LYS A 181 -7.15 -12.61 4.45
N ILE A 182 -6.66 -11.38 4.59
CA ILE A 182 -6.22 -10.82 5.87
C ILE A 182 -7.44 -10.46 6.73
N LEU A 183 -8.46 -9.83 6.14
CA LEU A 183 -9.72 -9.52 6.84
C LEU A 183 -10.41 -10.80 7.37
N GLU A 184 -10.47 -11.86 6.57
CA GLU A 184 -11.00 -13.18 6.98
C GLU A 184 -10.24 -13.76 8.18
N ARG A 185 -8.93 -13.52 8.28
CA ARG A 185 -8.06 -14.03 9.35
C ARG A 185 -7.92 -13.10 10.54
N LEU A 186 -8.49 -11.90 10.48
CA LEU A 186 -8.40 -10.91 11.54
C LEU A 186 -8.80 -11.49 12.91
N PRO A 187 -9.93 -12.22 13.09
CA PRO A 187 -10.29 -12.79 14.40
C PRO A 187 -9.26 -13.77 14.96
N LYS A 188 -8.51 -14.44 14.07
CA LYS A 188 -7.45 -15.38 14.44
C LYS A 188 -6.17 -14.65 14.82
N PHE A 189 -5.82 -13.58 14.10
CA PHE A 189 -4.63 -12.80 14.40
C PHE A 189 -4.78 -11.98 15.69
N THR A 190 -5.97 -11.42 15.95
CA THR A 190 -6.23 -10.60 17.14
C THR A 190 -6.26 -11.36 18.45
N THR A 191 -6.42 -12.69 18.42
CA THR A 191 -6.46 -13.55 19.62
C THR A 191 -5.08 -14.11 19.99
N ILE A 192 -4.09 -13.98 19.11
CA ILE A 192 -2.74 -14.53 19.34
C ILE A 192 -1.92 -13.61 20.25
N ASP A 193 -1.85 -12.33 19.90
CA ASP A 193 -0.98 -11.36 20.56
C ASP A 193 -1.44 -9.92 20.27
N ALA A 194 -1.28 -9.01 21.24
CA ALA A 194 -1.74 -7.63 21.12
C ALA A 194 -0.88 -6.78 20.16
N GLN A 195 0.43 -7.03 20.08
CA GLN A 195 1.30 -6.38 19.12
C GLN A 195 0.98 -6.89 17.70
N LEU A 196 0.72 -8.19 17.55
CA LEU A 196 0.27 -8.74 16.28
C LEU A 196 -1.07 -8.14 15.81
N GLU A 197 -2.01 -7.91 16.74
CA GLU A 197 -3.26 -7.19 16.45
C GLU A 197 -2.97 -5.80 15.87
N GLN A 198 -2.10 -5.01 16.51
CA GLN A 198 -1.70 -3.69 16.02
C GLN A 198 -1.04 -3.75 14.63
N SER A 199 -0.08 -4.65 14.45
CA SER A 199 0.60 -4.88 13.16
C SER A 199 -0.41 -5.24 12.06
N THR A 200 -1.45 -5.99 12.38
CA THR A 200 -2.51 -6.35 11.43
C THR A 200 -3.30 -5.12 10.98
N TYR A 201 -3.73 -4.25 11.91
CA TYR A 201 -4.45 -3.03 11.55
C TYR A 201 -3.59 -2.04 10.76
N LEU A 202 -2.32 -1.88 11.13
CA LEU A 202 -1.36 -1.08 10.37
C LEU A 202 -1.20 -1.62 8.94
N ALA A 203 -1.13 -2.96 8.79
CA ALA A 203 -1.00 -3.60 7.50
C ALA A 203 -2.25 -3.44 6.64
N LEU A 204 -3.44 -3.64 7.21
CA LEU A 204 -4.72 -3.42 6.52
C LEU A 204 -4.82 -1.99 5.97
N GLY A 205 -4.43 -0.98 6.76
CA GLY A 205 -4.40 0.41 6.30
C GLY A 205 -3.48 0.61 5.11
N ALA A 206 -2.23 0.14 5.20
CA ALA A 206 -1.23 0.32 4.14
C ALA A 206 -1.63 -0.38 2.83
N ILE A 207 -2.13 -1.62 2.93
CA ILE A 207 -2.63 -2.39 1.79
C ILE A 207 -3.83 -1.69 1.17
N THR A 208 -4.76 -1.18 1.97
CA THR A 208 -5.95 -0.47 1.50
C THR A 208 -5.57 0.80 0.76
N HIS A 209 -4.64 1.60 1.30
CA HIS A 209 -4.13 2.79 0.62
C HIS A 209 -3.64 2.44 -0.80
N ARG A 210 -2.74 1.45 -0.87
CA ARG A 210 -2.10 1.07 -2.12
C ARG A 210 -3.08 0.43 -3.11
N LEU A 211 -4.06 -0.32 -2.62
CA LEU A 211 -5.12 -0.91 -3.43
C LEU A 211 -6.04 0.17 -3.98
N PHE A 212 -6.41 1.18 -3.18
CA PHE A 212 -7.24 2.31 -3.60
C PHE A 212 -6.57 3.13 -4.71
N ASP A 213 -5.25 3.37 -4.62
CA ASP A 213 -4.47 4.04 -5.67
C ASP A 213 -4.54 3.31 -7.02
N LEU A 214 -4.62 1.98 -7.00
CA LEU A 214 -4.66 1.13 -8.20
C LEU A 214 -6.09 0.92 -8.71
N ASN A 215 -7.03 0.79 -7.79
CA ASN A 215 -8.44 0.55 -8.05
C ASN A 215 -9.29 1.26 -6.99
N LYS A 216 -9.79 2.44 -7.36
CA LYS A 216 -10.53 3.33 -6.46
C LYS A 216 -11.77 2.69 -5.80
N THR A 217 -12.30 1.62 -6.40
CA THR A 217 -13.50 0.94 -5.91
C THR A 217 -13.27 -0.57 -5.91
N SER A 218 -13.32 -1.18 -4.73
CA SER A 218 -13.27 -2.62 -4.58
C SER A 218 -14.10 -3.08 -3.39
N SER A 219 -14.68 -4.28 -3.49
CA SER A 219 -15.47 -4.88 -2.41
C SER A 219 -14.62 -5.17 -1.16
N ALA A 220 -13.32 -5.39 -1.32
CA ALA A 220 -12.40 -5.57 -0.19
C ALA A 220 -12.20 -4.25 0.59
N ILE A 221 -12.13 -3.10 -0.11
CA ILE A 221 -12.07 -1.77 0.52
C ILE A 221 -13.37 -1.45 1.27
N GLU A 222 -14.53 -1.85 0.73
CA GLU A 222 -15.82 -1.70 1.42
C GLU A 222 -15.90 -2.52 2.71
N LYS A 223 -15.41 -3.78 2.68
CA LYS A 223 -15.31 -4.61 3.89
C LYS A 223 -14.37 -4.01 4.92
N TYR A 224 -13.22 -3.48 4.50
CA TYR A 224 -12.31 -2.76 5.38
C TYR A 224 -12.96 -1.50 5.99
N THR A 225 -13.68 -0.72 5.19
CA THR A 225 -14.43 0.45 5.66
C THR A 225 -15.46 0.05 6.72
N THR A 226 -16.20 -1.04 6.46
CA THR A 226 -17.15 -1.62 7.42
C THR A 226 -16.46 -2.06 8.72
N LEU A 227 -15.28 -2.66 8.63
CA LEU A 227 -14.46 -3.02 9.79
C LEU A 227 -14.11 -1.78 10.63
N LEU A 228 -13.65 -0.68 10.02
CA LEU A 228 -13.30 0.54 10.75
C LEU A 228 -14.49 1.10 11.55
N HIS A 229 -15.68 1.11 10.96
CA HIS A 229 -16.89 1.59 11.64
C HIS A 229 -17.32 0.68 12.80
N ASN A 230 -17.19 -0.64 12.64
CA ASN A 230 -17.64 -1.62 13.64
C ASN A 230 -16.61 -1.89 14.75
N THR A 231 -15.35 -1.48 14.55
CA THR A 231 -14.28 -1.73 15.52
C THR A 231 -14.41 -0.81 16.74
N LYS A 232 -14.61 -1.42 17.92
CA LYS A 232 -14.71 -0.69 19.20
C LYS A 232 -13.37 -0.17 19.72
N LYS A 233 -12.27 -0.86 19.41
CA LYS A 233 -10.90 -0.48 19.79
C LYS A 233 -10.42 0.71 18.94
N LYS A 234 -10.82 1.93 19.29
CA LYS A 234 -10.55 3.15 18.52
C LYS A 234 -9.07 3.39 18.23
N ALA A 235 -8.16 3.04 19.15
CA ALA A 235 -6.72 3.12 18.91
C ALA A 235 -6.28 2.35 17.66
N LEU A 236 -6.81 1.14 17.44
CA LEU A 236 -6.50 0.33 16.26
C LEU A 236 -7.05 0.94 14.97
N VAL A 237 -8.25 1.52 15.04
CA VAL A 237 -8.88 2.24 13.92
C VAL A 237 -8.00 3.42 13.49
N TYR A 238 -7.55 4.25 14.42
CA TYR A 238 -6.74 5.43 14.10
C TYR A 238 -5.34 5.06 13.59
N LEU A 239 -4.72 4.01 14.13
CA LEU A 239 -3.48 3.46 13.58
C LEU A 239 -3.66 2.93 12.15
N SER A 240 -4.79 2.27 11.88
CA SER A 240 -5.10 1.78 10.53
C SER A 240 -5.33 2.93 9.55
N ILE A 241 -6.08 3.95 9.96
CA ILE A 241 -6.34 5.16 9.15
C ILE A 241 -5.04 5.92 8.87
N TYR A 242 -4.10 5.99 9.82
CA TYR A 242 -2.78 6.60 9.61
C TYR A 242 -2.09 6.03 8.36
N ASN A 243 -2.08 4.70 8.19
CA ASN A 243 -1.49 4.09 7.00
C ASN A 243 -2.40 4.12 5.77
N ALA A 244 -3.73 4.13 5.96
CA ALA A 244 -4.69 4.19 4.86
C ALA A 244 -4.69 5.55 4.16
N LYS A 245 -4.60 6.65 4.93
CA LYS A 245 -4.54 8.05 4.47
C LYS A 245 -5.48 8.34 3.29
N LEU A 246 -6.72 7.87 3.40
CA LEU A 246 -7.78 8.12 2.42
C LEU A 246 -8.75 9.15 2.98
N ASP A 247 -9.12 10.13 2.17
CA ASP A 247 -10.08 11.21 2.53
C ASP A 247 -11.42 10.66 3.02
N LEU A 248 -11.82 9.50 2.50
CA LEU A 248 -13.00 8.75 2.93
C LEU A 248 -13.07 8.53 4.45
N TYR A 249 -11.92 8.44 5.13
CA TYR A 249 -11.84 8.11 6.56
C TYR A 249 -11.57 9.33 7.45
N GLN A 250 -11.45 10.53 6.89
CA GLN A 250 -11.14 11.74 7.65
C GLN A 250 -12.22 12.04 8.69
N SER A 251 -13.50 11.85 8.35
CA SER A 251 -14.65 12.08 9.25
C SER A 251 -14.58 11.25 10.53
N ILE A 252 -14.05 10.03 10.47
CA ILE A 252 -13.86 9.16 11.64
C ILE A 252 -12.88 9.78 12.64
N LEU A 253 -11.87 10.51 12.17
CA LEU A 253 -10.87 11.18 13.00
C LEU A 253 -11.43 12.46 13.63
N ILE A 254 -12.18 13.26 12.85
CA ILE A 254 -12.71 14.57 13.28
C ILE A 254 -13.52 14.44 14.56
N ASP A 255 -14.39 13.44 14.63
CA ASP A 255 -15.25 13.15 15.77
C ASP A 255 -14.47 12.93 17.09
N GLU A 256 -13.32 12.26 17.01
CA GLU A 256 -12.43 12.03 18.15
C GLU A 256 -11.66 13.29 18.52
N ILE A 257 -11.09 13.98 17.53
CA ILE A 257 -10.30 15.20 17.74
C ILE A 257 -11.18 16.30 18.33
N HIS A 258 -12.43 16.41 17.89
CA HIS A 258 -13.38 17.39 18.41
C HIS A 258 -13.65 17.19 19.91
N ARG A 259 -13.83 15.93 20.35
CA ARG A 259 -14.12 15.60 21.75
C ARG A 259 -12.85 15.64 22.61
N CYS A 260 -11.78 15.02 22.12
CA CYS A 260 -10.48 14.92 22.77
C CYS A 260 -10.57 14.52 24.26
N ASN A 261 -11.48 13.60 24.60
CA ASN A 261 -11.74 13.18 25.98
C ASN A 261 -10.61 12.28 26.53
N ASP A 262 -10.03 11.45 25.67
CA ASP A 262 -8.86 10.63 25.98
C ASP A 262 -7.65 11.22 25.24
N THR A 263 -6.63 11.61 26.00
CA THR A 263 -5.41 12.23 25.46
C THR A 263 -4.68 11.33 24.47
N ASN A 264 -4.63 10.02 24.71
CA ASN A 264 -3.93 9.09 23.82
C ASN A 264 -4.71 8.88 22.52
N LEU A 265 -6.03 8.70 22.60
CA LEU A 265 -6.87 8.55 21.41
C LEU A 265 -6.90 9.82 20.57
N CYS A 266 -7.00 10.98 21.21
CA CYS A 266 -6.92 12.28 20.56
C CYS A 266 -5.58 12.48 19.85
N TRP A 267 -4.46 12.13 20.51
CA TRP A 267 -3.14 12.18 19.90
C TRP A 267 -3.03 11.23 18.70
N LEU A 268 -3.53 10.00 18.80
CA LEU A 268 -3.53 9.05 17.68
C LEU A 268 -4.35 9.55 16.48
N ALA A 269 -5.53 10.12 16.74
CA ALA A 269 -6.38 10.67 15.69
C ALA A 269 -5.74 11.89 15.01
N LEU A 270 -5.15 12.81 15.79
CA LEU A 270 -4.37 13.93 15.26
C LEU A 270 -3.13 13.46 14.49
N ASN A 271 -2.45 12.42 14.99
CA ASN A 271 -1.27 11.87 14.32
C ASN A 271 -1.67 11.23 12.97
N ALA A 272 -2.81 10.54 12.90
CA ALA A 272 -3.38 10.06 11.63
C ALA A 272 -3.68 11.21 10.66
N LEU A 273 -4.23 12.33 11.16
CA LEU A 273 -4.53 13.51 10.36
C LEU A 273 -3.27 14.13 9.72
N THR A 274 -2.06 13.91 10.28
CA THR A 274 -0.81 14.41 9.69
C THR A 274 -0.47 13.85 8.32
N GLN A 275 -1.03 12.69 7.98
CA GLN A 275 -0.79 11.97 6.74
C GLN A 275 -1.60 12.51 5.56
N TYR A 276 -2.59 13.35 5.84
CA TYR A 276 -3.44 13.99 4.85
C TYR A 276 -2.79 15.26 4.31
N ASP A 277 -3.23 15.65 3.12
CA ASP A 277 -2.86 16.94 2.54
C ASP A 277 -3.59 18.07 3.29
N PRO A 278 -2.86 19.01 3.92
CA PRO A 278 -3.45 20.14 4.62
C PRO A 278 -4.31 21.04 3.73
N GLU A 279 -4.05 21.08 2.42
CA GLU A 279 -4.88 21.85 1.46
C GLU A 279 -6.33 21.34 1.40
N GLN A 280 -6.54 20.08 1.77
CA GLN A 280 -7.85 19.43 1.77
C GLN A 280 -8.58 19.54 3.11
N PHE A 281 -8.01 20.25 4.09
CA PHE A 281 -8.65 20.39 5.40
C PHE A 281 -9.87 21.30 5.31
N SER A 282 -11.00 20.80 5.80
CA SER A 282 -12.20 21.63 5.94
C SER A 282 -11.99 22.74 6.96
N THR A 283 -12.79 23.81 6.83
CA THR A 283 -12.80 24.92 7.80
C THR A 283 -13.16 24.44 9.22
N GLU A 284 -13.91 23.36 9.35
CA GLU A 284 -14.22 22.68 10.61
C GLU A 284 -12.95 22.12 11.27
N ILE A 285 -12.11 21.39 10.51
CA ILE A 285 -10.84 20.85 11.02
C ILE A 285 -9.95 21.98 11.52
N ILE A 286 -9.78 23.02 10.71
CA ILE A 286 -8.95 24.17 11.07
C ILE A 286 -9.46 24.83 12.35
N THR A 287 -10.77 25.01 12.49
CA THR A 287 -11.39 25.58 13.69
C THR A 287 -11.14 24.71 14.92
N ILE A 288 -11.26 23.39 14.80
CA ILE A 288 -10.97 22.45 15.90
C ILE A 288 -9.50 22.52 16.30
N LEU A 289 -8.57 22.52 15.34
CA LEU A 289 -7.13 22.62 15.60
C LEU A 289 -6.77 23.92 16.33
N ARG A 290 -7.30 25.07 15.88
CA ARG A 290 -7.13 26.38 16.57
C ARG A 290 -7.64 26.31 18.01
N SER A 291 -8.82 25.73 18.19
CA SER A 291 -9.50 25.62 19.47
C SER A 291 -8.69 24.79 20.49
N ILE A 292 -8.08 23.70 20.02
CA ILE A 292 -7.20 22.85 20.83
C ILE A 292 -5.88 23.55 21.14
N TYR A 293 -5.22 24.14 20.14
CA TYR A 293 -3.92 24.82 20.30
C TYR A 293 -3.96 25.92 21.35
N HIS A 294 -5.01 26.77 21.29
CA HIS A 294 -5.20 27.91 22.18
C HIS A 294 -5.91 27.56 23.51
N GLU A 295 -6.26 26.29 23.74
CA GLU A 295 -7.01 25.85 24.93
C GLU A 295 -8.26 26.72 25.19
N GLN A 296 -9.08 26.93 24.16
CA GLN A 296 -10.26 27.80 24.26
C GLN A 296 -11.19 27.37 25.41
N LYS A 297 -11.76 28.36 26.09
CA LYS A 297 -12.62 28.16 27.28
C LYS A 297 -13.76 27.17 27.00
N GLY A 298 -13.90 26.18 27.89
CA GLY A 298 -14.92 25.12 27.76
C GLY A 298 -14.39 23.80 27.15
N ARG A 299 -13.12 23.75 26.72
CA ARG A 299 -12.48 22.51 26.29
C ARG A 299 -11.71 21.83 27.42
N VAL A 300 -11.55 20.52 27.28
CA VAL A 300 -10.63 19.72 28.10
C VAL A 300 -9.21 20.23 27.87
N LYS A 301 -8.49 20.52 28.96
CA LYS A 301 -7.08 20.91 28.88
C LYS A 301 -6.27 19.76 28.28
N THR A 302 -5.54 20.02 27.20
CA THR A 302 -4.79 19.00 26.48
C THR A 302 -3.31 19.02 26.88
N ASN A 303 -2.60 17.93 26.59
CA ASN A 303 -1.17 17.87 26.86
C ASN A 303 -0.38 18.71 25.85
N LEU A 304 0.90 18.96 26.18
CA LEU A 304 1.81 19.74 25.33
C LEU A 304 1.93 19.17 23.91
N GLN A 305 2.01 17.84 23.78
CA GLN A 305 2.23 17.15 22.49
C GLN A 305 1.05 17.35 21.53
N ILE A 306 -0.18 17.27 22.02
CA ILE A 306 -1.39 17.54 21.22
C ILE A 306 -1.37 18.97 20.71
N ARG A 307 -1.05 19.94 21.56
CA ARG A 307 -0.97 21.35 21.16
C ARG A 307 0.13 21.59 20.14
N GLN A 308 1.31 21.01 20.33
CA GLN A 308 2.41 21.09 19.35
C GLN A 308 1.98 20.54 17.98
N LEU A 309 1.27 19.41 17.97
CA LEU A 309 0.79 18.78 16.74
C LEU A 309 -0.28 19.62 16.03
N CYS A 310 -1.22 20.20 16.79
CA CYS A 310 -2.20 21.14 16.23
C CYS A 310 -1.53 22.38 15.62
N GLY A 311 -0.54 22.96 16.32
CA GLY A 311 0.22 24.10 15.82
C GLY A 311 0.99 23.76 14.54
N GLN A 312 1.60 22.58 14.48
CA GLN A 312 2.27 22.08 13.28
C GLN A 312 1.29 21.88 12.11
N LEU A 313 0.10 21.32 12.36
CA LEU A 313 -0.90 21.14 11.32
C LEU A 313 -1.42 22.47 10.79
N LEU A 314 -1.70 23.44 11.67
CA LEU A 314 -2.14 24.79 11.27
C LEU A 314 -1.11 25.49 10.39
N LEU A 315 0.17 25.40 10.72
CA LEU A 315 1.24 26.01 9.91
C LEU A 315 1.41 25.37 8.52
N ARG A 316 0.90 24.16 8.32
CA ARG A 316 0.92 23.48 7.02
C ARG A 316 -0.31 23.79 6.16
N THR A 317 -1.35 24.41 6.72
CA THR A 317 -2.54 24.87 5.97
C THR A 317 -2.31 26.26 5.38
N ASP A 318 -3.20 26.70 4.47
CA ASP A 318 -3.26 28.10 4.02
C ASP A 318 -3.74 28.99 5.20
N ILE A 319 -2.76 29.41 6.01
CA ILE A 319 -3.01 30.09 7.27
C ILE A 319 -3.19 31.60 7.03
N SER A 320 -4.22 32.19 7.64
CA SER A 320 -4.40 33.65 7.58
C SER A 320 -3.28 34.37 8.35
N ILE A 321 -2.94 35.59 7.91
CA ILE A 321 -1.96 36.45 8.63
C ILE A 321 -2.35 36.61 10.11
N GLY A 322 -3.64 36.76 10.40
CA GLY A 322 -4.13 36.87 11.78
C GLY A 322 -3.88 35.61 12.60
N ASP A 323 -4.08 34.42 12.03
CA ASP A 323 -3.79 33.16 12.70
C ASP A 323 -2.30 32.96 12.90
N LEU A 324 -1.48 33.29 11.90
CA LEU A 324 -0.02 33.25 12.03
C LEU A 324 0.46 34.16 13.16
N MET A 325 -0.06 35.40 13.23
CA MET A 325 0.23 36.31 14.33
C MET A 325 -0.19 35.72 15.69
N ASN A 326 -1.35 35.08 15.77
CA ASN A 326 -1.80 34.42 17.01
C ASN A 326 -0.87 33.27 17.43
N LEU A 327 -0.36 32.49 16.47
CA LEU A 327 0.63 31.45 16.74
C LEU A 327 1.96 32.04 17.24
N ILE A 328 2.45 33.12 16.61
CA ILE A 328 3.68 33.81 17.01
C ILE A 328 3.53 34.41 18.41
N LEU A 329 2.44 35.13 18.68
CA LEU A 329 2.17 35.71 19.99
C LEU A 329 2.08 34.62 21.06
N SER A 330 1.41 33.51 20.76
CA SER A 330 1.38 32.34 21.64
C SER A 330 2.76 31.70 21.84
N ALA A 331 3.67 31.80 20.87
CA ALA A 331 5.02 31.27 21.01
C ALA A 331 5.93 32.17 21.86
N LEU A 332 5.67 33.48 21.86
CA LEU A 332 6.35 34.47 22.68
C LEU A 332 5.83 34.52 24.12
N ASP A 333 4.62 34.01 24.37
CA ASP A 333 4.05 33.93 25.70
C ASP A 333 4.86 32.96 26.60
N LYS A 334 5.22 33.45 27.79
CA LYS A 334 6.02 32.72 28.77
C LYS A 334 5.20 31.71 29.59
N THR A 335 3.88 31.73 29.50
CA THR A 335 3.00 30.81 30.25
C THR A 335 3.26 29.34 29.93
N ASN A 336 3.67 29.02 28.70
CA ASN A 336 4.07 27.67 28.29
C ASN A 336 5.39 27.70 27.50
N HIS A 337 6.50 27.88 28.22
CA HIS A 337 7.84 28.04 27.64
C HIS A 337 8.22 26.92 26.67
N GLN A 338 7.90 25.65 26.97
CA GLN A 338 8.23 24.52 26.10
C GLN A 338 7.46 24.55 24.78
N LEU A 339 6.16 24.88 24.82
CA LEU A 339 5.37 25.08 23.60
C LEU A 339 5.94 26.24 22.79
N GLY A 340 6.25 27.36 23.46
CA GLY A 340 6.76 28.56 22.81
C GLY A 340 8.09 28.35 22.09
N VAL A 341 9.06 27.70 22.74
CA VAL A 341 10.36 27.36 22.12
C VAL A 341 10.18 26.47 20.90
N TYR A 342 9.32 25.44 21.00
CA TYR A 342 9.05 24.54 19.88
C TYR A 342 8.42 25.28 18.69
N MET A 343 7.36 26.03 18.94
CA MET A 343 6.63 26.76 17.89
C MET A 343 7.48 27.85 17.25
N TRP A 344 8.25 28.60 18.05
CA TRP A 344 9.19 29.59 17.53
C TRP A 344 10.23 28.95 16.59
N ARG A 345 10.81 27.82 16.98
CA ARG A 345 11.79 27.11 16.15
C ARG A 345 11.16 26.61 14.86
N LEU A 346 9.95 26.07 14.93
CA LEU A 346 9.23 25.58 13.75
C LEU A 346 8.94 26.73 12.76
N ILE A 347 8.35 27.84 13.24
CA ILE A 347 8.04 29.03 12.42
C ILE A 347 9.32 29.62 11.81
N SER A 348 10.38 29.78 12.61
CA SER A 348 11.66 30.32 12.11
C SER A 348 12.25 29.43 11.02
N THR A 349 12.20 28.10 11.20
CA THR A 349 12.70 27.15 10.21
C THR A 349 11.87 27.19 8.93
N MET A 350 10.56 27.39 9.00
CA MET A 350 9.72 27.55 7.81
C MET A 350 10.07 28.85 7.06
N ALA A 351 10.22 29.96 7.77
CA ALA A 351 10.64 31.24 7.19
C ALA A 351 12.03 31.20 6.53
N GLU A 352 12.96 30.39 7.05
CA GLU A 352 14.29 30.21 6.46
C GLU A 352 14.27 29.39 5.15
N ASN A 353 13.27 28.52 4.95
CA ASN A 353 13.24 27.55 3.86
C ASN A 353 12.20 27.84 2.77
N ASP A 354 11.30 28.80 2.98
CA ASP A 354 10.19 29.09 2.08
C ASP A 354 10.13 30.59 1.76
N GLU A 355 10.41 30.95 0.50
CA GLU A 355 10.37 32.34 0.02
C GLU A 355 8.95 32.94 0.09
N LEU A 356 7.90 32.11 0.14
CA LEU A 356 6.49 32.53 0.24
C LEU A 356 6.01 32.76 1.67
N PHE A 357 6.85 32.46 2.67
CA PHE A 357 6.52 32.65 4.09
C PHE A 357 6.79 34.10 4.59
N LEU A 358 7.43 34.92 3.74
CA LEU A 358 7.64 36.37 3.89
C LEU A 358 6.64 37.14 3.03
#